data_AF-Q0IY68-F1
#
_entry.id   AF-Q0IY68-F1
#
_cell.length_a   1.000
_cell.length_b   1.000
_cell.length_c   1.000
_cell.angle_alpha   90.00
_cell.angle_beta   90.00
_cell.angle_gamma   90.00
#
_symmetry.space_group_name_H-M   'P 1'
#
loop_
_entity.id
_entity.type
_entity.pdbx_description
1 polymer ?
#
loop_
_entity_poly.entity_id
_entity_poly.type
_entity_poly.pdbx_seq_one_letter_code
_entity_poly.pdbx_strand_id
1 'polypeptide(L)'
;CSPPFSSRPVFPRRAAVAVAFLHPARDQRCRHRGSCRGQGSSESGMASPDACVEDKVHRIFLDFMTKVARYDELVDAGKKVLLKFHQEVEHFWRPKLLTESSAIIEIVKSNYSDRMRSYLEAGCTHHNEIIQNMNRLHAYQEKLNDHINKAKLLLEELQFLEEDVYSAALTASLSSSRNTDDCPDHDNLTNVCSEDEQQPEDWLDGAVSFASVIVLVHNMLKMDYMMQEKIVKAFWVKTSSSEIEGYCQMWDLRPYIDDNVMQLAWQLVP
;
A
#
# COMPACT_ATOMS: atom_id res chain seq x y z
N CYS A 1 0.71 -50.28 -8.50
CA CYS A 1 1.08 -49.63 -9.77
C CYS A 1 0.61 -48.19 -9.73
N SER A 2 1.51 -47.28 -9.38
CA SER A 2 1.30 -45.83 -9.53
C SER A 2 1.70 -45.39 -10.94
N PRO A 3 1.07 -44.37 -11.52
CA PRO A 3 1.72 -43.48 -12.49
C PRO A 3 2.04 -42.12 -11.85
N PRO A 4 2.97 -41.34 -12.44
CA PRO A 4 3.77 -40.37 -11.71
C PRO A 4 3.25 -38.92 -11.81
N PHE A 5 3.67 -38.15 -10.81
CA PHE A 5 3.66 -36.70 -10.75
C PHE A 5 4.31 -36.04 -11.98
N SER A 6 3.66 -35.02 -12.53
CA SER A 6 4.29 -33.77 -13.00
C SER A 6 3.23 -32.85 -13.61
N SER A 7 2.74 -31.89 -12.83
CA SER A 7 2.03 -30.72 -13.36
C SER A 7 2.55 -29.49 -12.64
N ARG A 8 3.61 -28.90 -13.20
CA ARG A 8 4.03 -27.54 -12.85
C ARG A 8 2.87 -26.57 -13.18
N PRO A 9 2.52 -25.61 -12.33
CA PRO A 9 1.71 -24.49 -12.78
C PRO A 9 2.56 -23.66 -13.76
N VAL A 10 2.12 -23.62 -15.02
CA VAL A 10 2.62 -22.69 -16.03
C VAL A 10 2.05 -21.32 -15.67
N PHE A 11 2.89 -20.45 -15.09
CA PHE A 11 2.56 -19.04 -14.95
C PHE A 11 2.46 -18.41 -16.35
N PRO A 12 1.38 -17.69 -16.68
CA PRO A 12 1.29 -16.99 -17.94
C PRO A 12 2.39 -15.91 -18.01
N ARG A 13 3.07 -15.88 -19.14
CA ARG A 13 4.16 -14.96 -19.47
C ARG A 13 3.70 -13.50 -19.35
N ARG A 14 4.61 -12.67 -18.80
CA ARG A 14 4.63 -11.21 -18.82
C ARG A 14 3.89 -10.64 -20.04
N ALA A 15 2.75 -9.98 -19.80
CA ALA A 15 2.23 -9.00 -20.73
C ALA A 15 2.92 -7.67 -20.42
N ALA A 16 3.65 -7.13 -21.40
CA ALA A 16 4.10 -5.76 -21.35
C ALA A 16 2.85 -4.86 -21.29
N VAL A 17 2.67 -4.15 -20.19
CA VAL A 17 1.62 -3.14 -20.08
C VAL A 17 2.12 -1.90 -20.81
N ALA A 18 1.75 -1.77 -22.08
CA ALA A 18 1.78 -0.50 -22.75
C ALA A 18 0.70 0.38 -22.10
N VAL A 19 1.13 1.38 -21.31
CA VAL A 19 0.21 2.37 -20.73
C VAL A 19 -0.11 3.39 -21.82
N ALA A 20 -1.21 3.15 -22.54
CA ALA A 20 -1.83 4.16 -23.38
C ALA A 20 -2.61 5.13 -22.48
N PHE A 21 -2.14 6.38 -22.41
CA PHE A 21 -2.85 7.47 -21.74
C PHE A 21 -4.13 7.81 -22.50
N LEU A 22 -5.28 7.46 -21.93
CA LEU A 22 -6.58 7.97 -22.35
C LEU A 22 -7.27 8.63 -21.16
N HIS A 23 -7.30 9.96 -21.20
CA HIS A 23 -8.11 10.82 -20.32
C HIS A 23 -9.61 10.47 -20.40
N PRO A 24 -10.36 10.64 -19.31
CA PRO A 24 -11.71 11.16 -19.37
C PRO A 24 -11.71 12.62 -18.90
N ALA A 25 -12.18 13.50 -19.78
CA ALA A 25 -12.53 14.87 -19.45
C ALA A 25 -13.69 14.89 -18.43
N ARG A 26 -13.56 15.67 -17.34
CA ARG A 26 -14.71 16.38 -16.74
C ARG A 26 -14.33 17.43 -15.69
N ASP A 27 -14.88 18.62 -15.95
CA ASP A 27 -15.37 19.68 -15.07
C ASP A 27 -14.42 20.45 -14.14
N GLN A 28 -13.93 21.56 -14.70
CA GLN A 28 -13.49 22.75 -13.98
C GLN A 28 -14.65 23.37 -13.18
N ARG A 29 -14.50 23.42 -11.86
CA ARG A 29 -15.22 24.37 -11.02
C ARG A 29 -14.25 25.44 -10.51
N CYS A 30 -14.41 26.63 -11.08
CA CYS A 30 -13.76 27.88 -10.69
C CYS A 30 -13.86 28.15 -9.17
N ARG A 31 -12.76 28.59 -8.56
CA ARG A 31 -12.81 29.51 -7.41
C ARG A 31 -11.92 30.72 -7.65
N HIS A 32 -12.54 31.89 -7.46
CA HIS A 32 -12.00 33.22 -7.67
C HIS A 32 -11.02 33.66 -6.57
N ARG A 33 -9.92 34.26 -7.03
CA ARG A 33 -9.41 35.61 -6.73
C ARG A 33 -9.39 36.09 -5.27
N GLY A 34 -8.18 36.26 -4.74
CA GLY A 34 -7.83 37.23 -3.70
C GLY A 34 -6.55 37.96 -4.09
N SER A 35 -6.65 39.28 -4.25
CA SER A 35 -5.59 40.19 -4.72
C SER A 35 -5.09 41.04 -3.56
N CYS A 36 -3.77 41.07 -3.30
CA CYS A 36 -3.14 42.12 -2.50
C CYS A 36 -1.82 42.58 -3.16
N ARG A 37 -1.73 43.88 -3.45
CA ARG A 37 -0.54 44.61 -3.94
C ARG A 37 0.27 45.20 -2.77
N GLY A 38 1.60 45.06 -2.86
CA GLY A 38 2.67 46.05 -2.57
C GLY A 38 3.02 46.29 -1.10
N GLN A 39 4.27 46.52 -0.66
CA GLN A 39 5.61 46.83 -1.23
C GLN A 39 6.63 46.10 -0.30
N GLY A 40 7.79 45.56 -0.71
CA GLY A 40 8.95 46.19 -1.36
C GLY A 40 10.09 46.37 -0.33
N SER A 41 11.06 45.44 -0.30
CA SER A 41 12.46 45.67 0.13
C SER A 41 13.32 44.48 -0.29
N SER A 42 14.36 44.79 -1.04
CA SER A 42 15.22 43.89 -1.80
C SER A 42 16.32 43.26 -0.95
N GLU A 43 16.46 41.94 -1.03
CA GLU A 43 17.75 41.26 -0.88
C GLU A 43 17.84 40.20 -1.97
N SER A 44 18.80 40.41 -2.88
CA SER A 44 19.01 39.60 -4.07
C SER A 44 19.81 38.34 -3.72
N GLY A 45 19.11 37.23 -3.58
CA GLY A 45 19.63 35.91 -3.93
C GLY A 45 18.83 35.43 -5.13
N MET A 46 19.39 35.51 -6.34
CA MET A 46 18.80 34.92 -7.53
C MET A 46 18.86 33.39 -7.38
N ALA A 47 17.87 32.81 -6.70
CA ALA A 47 17.57 31.40 -6.86
C ALA A 47 16.95 31.23 -8.25
N SER A 48 17.58 30.42 -9.09
CA SER A 48 17.05 30.07 -10.41
C SER A 48 15.62 29.54 -10.26
N PRO A 49 14.65 29.98 -11.09
CA PRO A 49 13.27 29.47 -11.06
C PRO A 49 13.18 27.94 -11.14
N ASP A 50 14.16 27.30 -11.79
CA ASP A 50 14.22 25.85 -11.98
C ASP A 50 14.56 25.08 -10.69
N ALA A 51 15.43 25.64 -9.83
CA ALA A 51 15.80 25.02 -8.55
C ALA A 51 14.59 24.90 -7.59
N CYS A 52 13.63 25.83 -7.69
CA CYS A 52 12.43 25.86 -6.85
C CYS A 52 11.43 24.74 -7.21
N VAL A 53 11.39 24.32 -8.48
CA VAL A 53 10.46 23.29 -8.96
C VAL A 53 11.03 21.88 -8.72
N GLU A 54 12.34 21.70 -8.91
CA GLU A 54 13.05 20.47 -8.57
C GLU A 54 12.91 20.12 -7.09
N ASP A 55 13.18 21.07 -6.19
CA ASP A 55 13.00 20.92 -4.75
C ASP A 55 11.55 20.55 -4.38
N LYS A 56 10.57 21.04 -5.13
CA LYS A 56 9.16 20.73 -4.91
C LYS A 56 8.84 19.27 -5.26
N VAL A 57 9.30 18.77 -6.40
CA VAL A 57 9.06 17.38 -6.83
C VAL A 57 9.74 16.41 -5.88
N HIS A 58 11.01 16.67 -5.52
CA HIS A 58 11.74 15.89 -4.53
C HIS A 58 11.01 15.86 -3.17
N ARG A 59 10.49 16.99 -2.70
CA ARG A 59 9.73 17.05 -1.45
C ARG A 59 8.43 16.24 -1.51
N ILE A 60 7.70 16.29 -2.63
CA ILE A 60 6.50 15.47 -2.83
C ILE A 60 6.85 13.98 -2.80
N PHE A 61 7.93 13.59 -3.49
CA PHE A 61 8.40 12.21 -3.50
C PHE A 61 8.79 11.71 -2.10
N LEU A 62 9.53 12.52 -1.34
CA LEU A 62 9.92 12.15 0.03
C LEU A 62 8.71 12.00 0.96
N ASP A 63 7.74 12.91 0.86
CA ASP A 63 6.50 12.82 1.63
C ASP A 63 5.66 11.60 1.22
N PHE A 64 5.63 11.28 -0.07
CA PHE A 64 5.00 10.06 -0.58
C PHE A 64 5.65 8.82 0.00
N MET A 65 6.98 8.68 -0.10
CA MET A 65 7.71 7.51 0.44
C MET A 65 7.58 7.41 1.97
N THR A 66 7.51 8.53 2.68
CA THR A 66 7.22 8.53 4.12
C THR A 66 5.84 7.93 4.42
N LYS A 67 4.83 8.25 3.63
CA LYS A 67 3.49 7.67 3.76
C LYS A 67 3.45 6.20 3.33
N VAL A 68 4.24 5.81 2.32
CA VAL A 68 4.41 4.39 1.95
C VAL A 68 4.98 3.58 3.13
N ALA A 69 6.01 4.06 3.82
CA ALA A 69 6.51 3.41 5.03
C ALA A 69 5.44 3.26 6.11
N ARG A 70 4.64 4.30 6.35
CA ARG A 70 3.51 4.23 7.30
C ARG A 70 2.45 3.22 6.87
N TYR A 71 2.24 3.05 5.57
CA TYR A 71 1.33 2.04 5.05
C TYR A 71 1.86 0.64 5.38
N ASP A 72 3.14 0.37 5.15
CA ASP A 72 3.76 -0.92 5.47
C ASP A 72 3.70 -1.25 6.97
N GLU A 73 3.98 -0.26 7.84
CA GLU A 73 3.79 -0.42 9.29
C GLU A 73 2.36 -0.78 9.66
N LEU A 74 1.39 -0.17 8.97
CA LEU A 74 -0.03 -0.43 9.18
C LEU A 74 -0.40 -1.84 8.71
N VAL A 75 0.12 -2.31 7.58
CA VAL A 75 -0.05 -3.69 7.07
C VAL A 75 0.47 -4.70 8.08
N ASP A 76 1.65 -4.47 8.64
CA ASP A 76 2.23 -5.31 9.69
C ASP A 76 1.39 -5.33 10.97
N ALA A 77 0.85 -4.18 11.36
CA ALA A 77 -0.07 -4.10 12.49
C ALA A 77 -1.36 -4.90 12.23
N GLY A 78 -1.94 -4.77 11.02
CA GLY A 78 -3.10 -5.54 10.59
C GLY A 78 -2.86 -7.04 10.62
N LYS A 79 -1.71 -7.50 10.10
CA LYS A 79 -1.27 -8.90 10.13
C LYS A 79 -1.19 -9.45 11.56
N LYS A 80 -0.62 -8.68 12.50
CA LYS A 80 -0.55 -9.10 13.91
C LYS A 80 -1.93 -9.28 14.54
N VAL A 81 -2.90 -8.42 14.19
CA VAL A 81 -4.29 -8.55 14.65
C VAL A 81 -4.93 -9.81 14.05
N LEU A 82 -4.74 -10.02 12.75
CA LEU A 82 -5.24 -11.17 12.01
C LEU A 82 -4.74 -12.51 12.59
N LEU A 83 -3.44 -12.62 12.86
CA LEU A 83 -2.83 -13.81 13.46
C LEU A 83 -3.37 -14.08 14.88
N LYS A 84 -3.56 -13.04 15.69
CA LYS A 84 -4.16 -13.18 17.02
C LYS A 84 -5.60 -13.66 16.94
N PHE A 85 -6.37 -13.15 15.98
CA PHE A 85 -7.72 -13.64 15.73
C PHE A 85 -7.70 -15.12 15.36
N HIS A 86 -6.82 -15.54 14.45
CA HIS A 86 -6.68 -16.93 14.03
C HIS A 86 -6.42 -17.86 15.23
N GLN A 87 -5.47 -17.50 16.09
CA GLN A 87 -5.14 -18.25 17.31
C GLN A 87 -6.34 -18.41 18.26
N GLU A 88 -7.14 -17.35 18.41
CA GLU A 88 -8.31 -17.35 19.30
C GLU A 88 -9.46 -18.14 18.72
N VAL A 89 -9.64 -18.13 17.40
CA VAL A 89 -10.57 -19.03 16.70
C VAL A 89 -10.14 -20.48 16.90
N GLU A 90 -8.88 -20.83 16.68
CA GLU A 90 -8.40 -22.21 16.90
C GLU A 90 -8.59 -22.68 18.35
N HIS A 91 -8.43 -21.77 19.32
CA HIS A 91 -8.72 -22.06 20.71
C HIS A 91 -10.22 -22.27 20.97
N PHE A 92 -11.07 -21.40 20.42
CA PHE A 92 -12.53 -21.46 20.57
C PHE A 92 -13.15 -22.71 19.95
N TRP A 93 -12.66 -23.12 18.78
CA TRP A 93 -13.21 -24.25 18.01
C TRP A 93 -12.59 -25.60 18.38
N ARG A 94 -11.81 -25.70 19.47
CA ARG A 94 -11.35 -27.00 19.96
C ARG A 94 -12.57 -27.90 20.21
N PRO A 95 -12.64 -29.09 19.59
CA PRO A 95 -13.77 -29.98 19.75
C PRO A 95 -13.95 -30.34 21.23
N LYS A 96 -15.18 -30.20 21.73
CA LYS A 96 -15.55 -30.82 23.01
C LYS A 96 -15.32 -32.32 22.88
N LEU A 97 -14.62 -32.91 23.85
CA LEU A 97 -14.67 -34.37 24.00
C LEU A 97 -16.12 -34.72 24.27
N LEU A 98 -16.77 -35.36 23.30
CA LEU A 98 -18.17 -35.77 23.39
C LEU A 98 -18.28 -36.85 24.47
N THR A 99 -18.60 -36.43 25.69
CA THR A 99 -18.90 -37.31 26.84
C THR A 99 -20.22 -38.08 26.66
N GLU A 100 -20.87 -38.01 25.49
CA GLU A 100 -22.08 -38.79 25.17
C GLU A 100 -21.77 -40.17 24.55
N SER A 101 -20.55 -40.39 24.07
CA SER A 101 -20.12 -41.70 23.58
C SER A 101 -19.87 -42.64 24.75
N SER A 102 -20.56 -43.79 24.78
CA SER A 102 -20.36 -44.82 25.81
C SER A 102 -18.91 -45.27 25.92
N ALA A 103 -18.22 -45.41 24.77
CA ALA A 103 -16.81 -45.76 24.71
C ALA A 103 -15.92 -44.66 25.32
N ILE A 104 -16.19 -43.38 25.03
CA ILE A 104 -15.44 -42.27 25.61
C ILE A 104 -15.67 -42.18 27.12
N ILE A 105 -16.92 -42.34 27.58
CA ILE A 105 -17.27 -42.39 28.99
C ILE A 105 -16.50 -43.51 29.70
N GLU A 106 -16.47 -44.71 29.10
CA GLU A 106 -15.80 -45.87 29.68
C GLU A 106 -14.28 -45.70 29.72
N ILE A 107 -13.67 -45.15 28.65
CA ILE A 107 -12.24 -44.81 28.61
C ILE A 107 -11.88 -43.77 29.68
N VAL A 108 -12.69 -42.71 29.81
CA VAL A 108 -12.48 -41.65 30.81
C VAL A 108 -12.62 -42.21 32.23
N LYS A 109 -13.65 -43.03 32.49
CA LYS A 109 -13.85 -43.66 33.81
C LYS A 109 -12.74 -44.62 34.18
N SER A 110 -12.28 -45.45 33.24
CA SER A 110 -11.22 -46.44 33.48
C SER A 110 -9.83 -45.82 33.63
N ASN A 111 -9.61 -44.59 33.16
CA ASN A 111 -8.31 -43.90 33.19
C ASN A 111 -8.37 -42.53 33.91
N TYR A 112 -9.27 -42.39 34.87
CA TYR A 112 -9.50 -41.12 35.55
C TYR A 112 -8.30 -40.72 36.41
N SER A 113 -7.51 -39.78 35.89
CA SER A 113 -6.34 -39.19 36.54
C SER A 113 -6.46 -37.67 36.49
N ASP A 114 -5.72 -36.96 37.36
CA ASP A 114 -5.71 -35.49 37.33
C ASP A 114 -5.26 -34.97 35.95
N ARG A 115 -4.33 -35.67 35.29
CA ARG A 115 -3.91 -35.37 33.91
C ARG A 115 -5.08 -35.50 32.92
N MET A 116 -5.85 -36.60 32.98
CA MET A 116 -7.01 -36.82 32.12
C MET A 116 -8.10 -35.76 32.38
N ARG A 117 -8.31 -35.39 33.65
CA ARG A 117 -9.25 -34.33 34.04
C ARG A 117 -8.84 -33.00 33.40
N SER A 118 -7.58 -32.60 33.48
CA SER A 118 -7.09 -31.37 32.84
C SER A 118 -7.28 -31.38 31.31
N TYR A 119 -7.10 -32.53 30.65
CA TYR A 119 -7.37 -32.65 29.21
C TYR A 119 -8.86 -32.50 28.85
N LEU A 120 -9.75 -33.05 29.67
CA LEU A 120 -11.20 -32.92 29.50
C LEU A 120 -11.66 -31.49 29.73
N GLU A 121 -11.18 -30.85 30.79
CA GLU A 121 -11.49 -29.46 31.13
C GLU A 121 -10.97 -28.49 30.06
N ALA A 122 -9.79 -28.74 29.49
CA ALA A 122 -9.24 -27.96 28.39
C ALA A 122 -10.06 -28.02 27.09
N GLY A 123 -10.97 -28.99 26.96
CA GLY A 123 -11.92 -29.09 25.84
C GLY A 123 -13.34 -28.60 26.18
N CYS A 124 -13.64 -28.25 27.44
CA CYS A 124 -14.97 -27.88 27.91
C CYS A 124 -15.12 -26.36 28.04
N THR A 125 -15.68 -25.71 27.03
CA THR A 125 -16.01 -24.28 27.06
C THR A 125 -17.16 -23.98 28.04
N HIS A 126 -16.90 -23.23 29.12
CA HIS A 126 -17.92 -22.69 30.04
C HIS A 126 -18.69 -21.53 29.38
N HIS A 127 -19.96 -21.33 29.74
CA HIS A 127 -20.81 -20.27 29.15
C HIS A 127 -20.19 -18.86 29.26
N ASN A 128 -19.59 -18.55 30.40
CA ASN A 128 -18.90 -17.26 30.60
C ASN A 128 -17.65 -17.12 29.71
N GLU A 129 -16.92 -18.21 29.46
CA GLU A 129 -15.78 -18.24 28.54
C GLU A 129 -16.22 -18.04 27.09
N ILE A 130 -17.36 -18.61 26.69
CA ILE A 130 -17.94 -18.39 25.36
C ILE A 130 -18.24 -16.89 25.16
N ILE A 131 -18.87 -16.23 26.13
CA ILE A 131 -19.16 -14.79 26.06
C ILE A 131 -17.87 -13.98 25.97
N GLN A 132 -16.88 -14.27 26.83
CA GLN A 132 -15.59 -13.58 26.81
C GLN A 132 -14.85 -13.77 25.49
N ASN A 133 -14.83 -14.99 24.94
CA ASN A 133 -14.18 -15.29 23.67
C ASN A 133 -14.87 -14.60 22.50
N MET A 134 -16.21 -14.60 22.47
CA MET A 134 -16.97 -13.86 21.45
C MET A 134 -16.69 -12.36 21.51
N ASN A 135 -16.60 -11.77 22.71
CA ASN A 135 -16.21 -10.37 22.88
C ASN A 135 -14.78 -10.10 22.39
N ARG A 136 -13.84 -11.01 22.64
CA ARG A 136 -12.45 -10.90 22.14
C ARG A 136 -12.41 -10.98 20.60
N LEU A 137 -13.13 -11.92 20.00
CA LEU A 137 -13.25 -12.03 18.54
C LEU A 137 -13.85 -10.77 17.92
N HIS A 138 -14.90 -10.21 18.53
CA HIS A 138 -15.50 -8.94 18.10
C HIS A 138 -14.49 -7.78 18.18
N ALA A 139 -13.73 -7.68 19.28
CA ALA A 139 -12.71 -6.65 19.44
C ALA A 139 -11.60 -6.74 18.39
N TYR A 140 -11.22 -7.95 17.95
CA TYR A 140 -10.28 -8.11 16.84
C TYR A 140 -10.88 -7.71 15.50
N GLN A 141 -12.16 -8.03 15.27
CA GLN A 141 -12.87 -7.60 14.06
C GLN A 141 -12.97 -6.06 13.98
N GLU A 142 -13.27 -5.39 15.10
CA GLU A 142 -13.25 -3.93 15.18
C GLU A 142 -11.86 -3.36 14.87
N LYS A 143 -10.79 -3.97 15.40
CA LYS A 143 -9.40 -3.56 15.11
C LYS A 143 -9.02 -3.74 13.65
N LEU A 144 -9.48 -4.82 13.00
CA LEU A 144 -9.26 -5.03 11.57
C LEU A 144 -10.02 -4.00 10.72
N ASN A 145 -11.25 -3.67 11.10
CA ASN A 145 -12.01 -2.61 10.43
C ASN A 145 -11.36 -1.23 10.60
N ASP A 146 -10.87 -0.91 11.80
CA ASP A 146 -10.10 0.32 12.06
C ASP A 146 -8.83 0.37 11.21
N HIS A 147 -8.10 -0.75 11.11
CA HIS A 147 -6.95 -0.88 10.22
C HIS A 147 -7.32 -0.57 8.76
N ILE A 148 -8.38 -1.17 8.22
CA ILE A 148 -8.84 -0.91 6.84
C ILE A 148 -9.20 0.57 6.64
N ASN A 149 -9.91 1.18 7.59
CA ASN A 149 -10.26 2.60 7.50
C ASN A 149 -9.01 3.49 7.47
N LYS A 150 -8.01 3.20 8.29
CA LYS A 150 -6.72 3.92 8.30
C LYS A 150 -5.96 3.73 6.99
N ALA A 151 -5.92 2.51 6.47
CA ALA A 151 -5.23 2.20 5.21
C ALA A 151 -5.90 2.92 4.03
N LYS A 152 -7.23 3.01 4.04
CA LYS A 152 -8.00 3.77 3.06
C LYS A 152 -7.68 5.27 3.10
N LEU A 153 -7.68 5.88 4.29
CA LEU A 153 -7.33 7.30 4.44
C LEU A 153 -5.91 7.58 3.94
N LEU A 154 -4.96 6.69 4.26
CA LEU A 154 -3.58 6.85 3.81
C LEU A 154 -3.44 6.71 2.29
N LEU A 155 -4.22 5.84 1.64
CA LEU A 155 -4.30 5.77 0.19
C LEU A 155 -4.90 7.04 -0.43
N GLU A 156 -5.92 7.63 0.19
CA GLU A 156 -6.47 8.92 -0.25
C GLU A 156 -5.40 10.03 -0.15
N GLU A 157 -4.60 10.05 0.92
CA GLU A 157 -3.45 10.97 1.04
C GLU A 157 -2.38 10.73 -0.03
N LEU A 158 -2.04 9.47 -0.33
CA LEU A 158 -1.08 9.12 -1.38
C LEU A 158 -1.58 9.53 -2.77
N GLN A 159 -2.89 9.41 -3.02
CA GLN A 159 -3.51 9.87 -4.27
C GLN A 159 -3.35 11.38 -4.46
N PHE A 160 -3.53 12.19 -3.41
CA PHE A 160 -3.30 13.64 -3.52
C PHE A 160 -1.85 13.97 -3.89
N LEU A 161 -0.87 13.22 -3.38
CA LEU A 161 0.54 13.41 -3.73
C LEU A 161 0.84 12.98 -5.17
N GLU A 162 0.18 11.94 -5.69
CA GLU A 162 0.23 11.56 -7.11
C GLU A 162 -0.29 12.70 -8.00
N GLU A 163 -1.42 13.31 -7.65
CA GLU A 163 -1.99 14.44 -8.41
C GLU A 163 -1.08 15.69 -8.35
N ASP A 164 -0.46 15.94 -7.21
CA ASP A 164 0.49 17.04 -7.01
C ASP A 164 1.78 16.84 -7.82
N VAL A 165 2.36 15.63 -7.84
CA VAL A 165 3.57 15.36 -8.63
C VAL A 165 3.30 15.44 -10.13
N TYR A 166 2.14 14.95 -10.57
CA TYR A 166 1.71 15.06 -11.97
C TYR A 166 1.58 16.53 -12.39
N SER A 167 0.96 17.35 -11.55
CA SER A 167 0.79 18.79 -11.82
C SER A 167 2.13 19.54 -11.85
N ALA A 168 3.07 19.17 -10.96
CA ALA A 168 4.42 19.72 -10.93
C ALA A 168 5.21 19.34 -12.19
N ALA A 169 5.22 18.05 -12.58
CA ALA A 169 5.90 17.56 -13.77
C ALA A 169 5.33 18.13 -15.08
N LEU A 170 4.02 18.36 -15.15
CA LEU A 170 3.38 19.00 -16.30
C LEU A 170 3.79 20.48 -16.42
N THR A 171 3.79 21.21 -15.30
CA THR A 171 4.21 22.63 -15.28
C THR A 171 5.65 22.78 -15.74
N ALA A 172 6.52 21.91 -15.22
CA ALA A 172 7.92 21.74 -15.60
C ALA A 172 8.13 21.53 -17.11
N SER A 173 7.36 20.61 -17.70
CA SER A 173 7.43 20.31 -19.13
C SER A 173 7.00 21.51 -19.99
N LEU A 174 5.94 22.22 -19.56
CA LEU A 174 5.43 23.38 -20.29
C LEU A 174 6.34 24.61 -20.18
N SER A 175 7.06 24.79 -19.07
CA SER A 175 8.06 25.86 -18.94
C SER A 175 9.28 25.61 -19.82
N SER A 176 9.75 24.37 -19.93
CA SER A 176 10.87 24.02 -20.82
C SER A 176 10.56 24.29 -22.30
N SER A 177 9.33 24.02 -22.75
CA SER A 177 8.91 24.21 -24.15
C SER A 177 8.76 25.68 -24.57
N ARG A 178 8.59 26.62 -23.63
CA ARG A 178 8.43 28.05 -23.93
C ARG A 178 9.74 28.80 -24.11
N ASN A 179 10.86 28.22 -23.67
CA ASN A 179 12.17 28.87 -23.74
C ASN A 179 12.89 28.67 -25.08
N THR A 180 12.30 27.92 -26.03
CA THR A 180 12.89 27.56 -27.33
C THR A 180 12.37 28.35 -28.54
N ASP A 181 11.41 29.27 -28.38
CA ASP A 181 10.67 29.85 -29.52
C ASP A 181 10.87 31.37 -29.74
N ASP A 182 11.94 31.96 -29.19
CA ASP A 182 12.31 33.36 -29.45
C ASP A 182 13.69 33.44 -30.14
N CYS A 183 13.72 33.20 -31.46
CA CYS A 183 14.80 33.65 -32.32
C CYS A 183 14.26 34.76 -33.25
N PRO A 184 14.66 36.04 -33.06
CA PRO A 184 14.46 37.03 -34.09
C PRO A 184 15.49 36.78 -35.20
N ASP A 185 14.97 36.54 -36.40
CA ASP A 185 15.70 36.43 -37.65
C ASP A 185 16.52 37.71 -37.88
N HIS A 186 17.82 37.69 -37.58
CA HIS A 186 18.75 38.71 -38.05
C HIS A 186 20.13 38.12 -38.36
N ASP A 187 20.42 38.09 -39.66
CA ASP A 187 21.75 38.03 -40.25
C ASP A 187 22.77 38.89 -39.48
N ASN A 188 23.81 38.27 -38.93
CA ASN A 188 25.21 38.62 -39.20
C ASN A 188 26.21 37.77 -38.40
N LEU A 189 27.32 37.44 -39.08
CA LEU A 189 28.48 36.77 -38.54
C LEU A 189 29.00 37.46 -37.26
N THR A 190 29.11 36.75 -36.15
CA THR A 190 30.39 36.56 -35.44
C THR A 190 30.33 35.41 -34.45
N ASN A 191 31.23 34.45 -34.67
CA ASN A 191 31.62 33.36 -33.78
C ASN A 191 32.18 33.91 -32.45
N VAL A 192 31.48 33.65 -31.34
CA VAL A 192 32.07 33.40 -30.02
C VAL A 192 31.17 32.36 -29.33
N CYS A 193 31.59 31.10 -29.33
CA CYS A 193 31.02 30.05 -28.51
C CYS A 193 31.18 30.41 -27.02
N SER A 194 30.06 30.68 -26.36
CA SER A 194 29.94 30.52 -24.92
C SER A 194 29.45 29.09 -24.68
N GLU A 195 30.36 28.21 -24.31
CA GLU A 195 30.04 26.88 -23.80
C GLU A 195 29.45 27.04 -22.40
N ASP A 196 28.12 27.06 -22.28
CA ASP A 196 27.38 26.79 -21.04
C ASP A 196 25.97 26.29 -21.41
N GLU A 197 25.92 25.18 -22.15
CA GLU A 197 24.70 24.43 -22.43
C GLU A 197 24.86 22.97 -21.96
N GLN A 198 24.87 22.79 -20.64
CA GLN A 198 24.51 21.52 -20.04
C GLN A 198 23.74 21.85 -18.77
N GLN A 199 22.46 21.44 -18.66
CA GLN A 199 21.57 21.39 -17.47
C GLN A 199 20.10 21.83 -17.72
N PRO A 200 19.43 21.40 -18.81
CA PRO A 200 17.96 21.26 -18.73
C PRO A 200 17.45 19.82 -18.93
N GLU A 201 18.23 18.96 -19.59
CA GLU A 201 17.77 17.66 -20.07
C GLU A 201 17.69 16.59 -18.95
N ASP A 202 18.60 16.66 -17.97
CA ASP A 202 18.76 15.66 -16.89
C ASP A 202 17.66 15.77 -15.80
N TRP A 203 17.18 16.99 -15.56
CA TRP A 203 16.20 17.26 -14.52
C TRP A 203 14.78 16.80 -14.90
N LEU A 204 14.37 17.04 -16.15
CA LEU A 204 13.03 16.69 -16.62
C LEU A 204 12.87 15.16 -16.60
N ASP A 205 13.95 14.43 -16.92
CA ASP A 205 14.04 12.98 -16.80
C ASP A 205 13.85 12.52 -15.34
N GLY A 206 14.49 13.20 -14.38
CA GLY A 206 14.30 12.97 -12.95
C GLY A 206 12.85 13.19 -12.48
N ALA A 207 12.22 14.29 -12.88
CA ALA A 207 10.82 14.59 -12.50
C ALA A 207 9.82 13.58 -13.08
N VAL A 208 10.02 13.17 -14.34
CA VAL A 208 9.21 12.13 -14.99
C VAL A 208 9.44 10.76 -14.35
N SER A 209 10.68 10.46 -13.93
CA SER A 209 11.03 9.24 -13.19
C SER A 209 10.30 9.17 -11.85
N PHE A 210 10.31 10.23 -11.03
CA PHE A 210 9.57 10.26 -9.76
C PHE A 210 8.07 10.10 -9.94
N ALA A 211 7.47 10.83 -10.90
CA ALA A 211 6.04 10.72 -11.17
C ALA A 211 5.66 9.28 -11.57
N SER A 212 6.47 8.64 -12.42
CA SER A 212 6.26 7.25 -12.83
C SER A 212 6.32 6.28 -11.67
N VAL A 213 7.32 6.42 -10.78
CA VAL A 213 7.48 5.57 -9.60
C VAL A 213 6.32 5.75 -8.62
N ILE A 214 5.91 6.99 -8.35
CA ILE A 214 4.76 7.30 -7.48
C ILE A 214 3.49 6.59 -7.99
N VAL A 215 3.19 6.73 -9.28
CA VAL A 215 2.01 6.11 -9.90
C VAL A 215 2.07 4.58 -9.79
N LEU A 216 3.23 3.97 -10.06
CA LEU A 216 3.40 2.52 -9.96
C LEU A 216 3.20 2.02 -8.53
N VAL A 217 3.88 2.63 -7.56
CA VAL A 217 3.78 2.25 -6.14
C VAL A 217 2.35 2.46 -5.64
N HIS A 218 1.71 3.59 -5.92
CA HIS A 218 0.34 3.84 -5.48
C HIS A 218 -0.64 2.79 -6.04
N ASN A 219 -0.52 2.42 -7.30
CA ASN A 219 -1.36 1.37 -7.90
C ASN A 219 -1.14 0.01 -7.25
N MET A 220 0.10 -0.36 -6.95
CA MET A 220 0.43 -1.58 -6.21
C MET A 220 -0.22 -1.60 -4.83
N LEU A 221 -0.08 -0.51 -4.06
CA LEU A 221 -0.68 -0.36 -2.73
C LEU A 221 -2.22 -0.39 -2.77
N LYS A 222 -2.83 0.19 -3.81
CA LYS A 222 -4.28 0.15 -4.00
C LYS A 222 -4.80 -1.27 -4.21
N MET A 223 -4.09 -2.08 -4.99
CA MET A 223 -4.43 -3.49 -5.20
C MET A 223 -4.24 -4.31 -3.92
N ASP A 224 -3.15 -4.07 -3.19
CA ASP A 224 -2.87 -4.70 -1.89
C ASP A 224 -3.96 -4.37 -0.85
N TYR A 225 -4.35 -3.09 -0.75
CA TYR A 225 -5.48 -2.65 0.08
C TYR A 225 -6.79 -3.35 -0.30
N MET A 226 -7.14 -3.43 -1.59
CA MET A 226 -8.38 -4.09 -1.99
C MET A 226 -8.41 -5.57 -1.62
N MET A 227 -7.25 -6.24 -1.63
CA MET A 227 -7.11 -7.60 -1.12
C MET A 227 -7.36 -7.66 0.38
N GLN A 228 -6.67 -6.81 1.16
CA GLN A 228 -6.83 -6.73 2.62
C GLN A 228 -8.28 -6.42 3.02
N GLU A 229 -8.92 -5.48 2.32
CA GLU A 229 -10.32 -5.12 2.55
C GLU A 229 -11.26 -6.30 2.29
N LYS A 230 -11.06 -7.06 1.21
CA LYS A 230 -11.83 -8.27 0.92
C LYS A 230 -11.64 -9.33 1.99
N ILE A 231 -10.40 -9.51 2.46
CA ILE A 231 -10.09 -10.41 3.56
C ILE A 231 -10.91 -9.99 4.79
N VAL A 232 -10.78 -8.74 5.25
CA VAL A 232 -11.50 -8.24 6.44
C VAL A 232 -13.03 -8.29 6.29
N LYS A 233 -13.58 -8.07 5.09
CA LYS A 233 -15.02 -8.22 4.83
C LYS A 233 -15.48 -9.68 4.84
N ALA A 234 -14.63 -10.62 4.44
CA ALA A 234 -14.90 -12.06 4.51
C ALA A 234 -14.71 -12.61 5.93
N PHE A 235 -14.14 -11.83 6.86
CA PHE A 235 -13.96 -12.25 8.25
C PHE A 235 -15.29 -12.30 9.00
N TRP A 236 -15.69 -13.52 9.35
CA TRP A 236 -16.80 -13.78 10.25
C TRP A 236 -16.43 -14.93 11.21
N VAL A 237 -17.08 -15.01 12.37
CA VAL A 237 -16.83 -16.07 13.39
C VAL A 237 -16.98 -17.50 12.83
N LYS A 238 -17.67 -17.68 11.70
CA LYS A 238 -17.89 -18.99 11.04
C LYS A 238 -16.87 -19.32 9.96
N THR A 239 -15.94 -18.43 9.65
CA THR A 239 -14.87 -18.70 8.69
C THR A 239 -14.02 -19.87 9.22
N SER A 240 -13.76 -20.87 8.38
CA SER A 240 -13.00 -22.06 8.79
C SER A 240 -11.54 -21.70 9.08
N SER A 241 -10.86 -22.46 9.95
CA SER A 241 -9.44 -22.23 10.26
C SER A 241 -8.57 -22.27 8.99
N SER A 242 -8.85 -23.20 8.07
CA SER A 242 -8.13 -23.30 6.78
C SER A 242 -8.31 -22.08 5.88
N GLU A 243 -9.49 -21.45 5.89
CA GLU A 243 -9.71 -20.20 5.13
C GLU A 243 -8.96 -19.03 5.77
N ILE A 244 -8.97 -18.95 7.10
CA ILE A 244 -8.22 -17.93 7.85
C ILE A 244 -6.72 -18.07 7.61
N GLU A 245 -6.20 -19.30 7.58
CA GLU A 245 -4.79 -19.56 7.25
C GLU A 245 -4.45 -19.07 5.84
N GLY A 246 -5.32 -19.32 4.85
CA GLY A 246 -5.18 -18.78 3.50
C GLY A 246 -5.19 -17.26 3.46
N TYR A 247 -6.03 -16.60 4.26
CA TYR A 247 -6.03 -15.15 4.41
C TYR A 247 -4.74 -14.62 5.03
N CYS A 248 -4.21 -15.30 6.06
CA CYS A 248 -2.94 -14.93 6.68
C CYS A 248 -1.79 -15.04 5.67
N GLN A 249 -1.77 -16.09 4.84
CA GLN A 249 -0.78 -16.26 3.79
C GLN A 249 -0.86 -15.16 2.73
N MET A 250 -2.06 -14.82 2.24
CA MET A 250 -2.21 -13.74 1.26
C MET A 250 -1.78 -12.38 1.82
N TRP A 251 -2.10 -12.11 3.10
CA TRP A 251 -1.68 -10.90 3.79
C TRP A 251 -0.16 -10.82 3.96
N ASP A 252 0.50 -11.95 4.21
CA ASP A 252 1.95 -12.04 4.36
C ASP A 252 2.69 -11.91 3.03
N LEU A 253 2.21 -12.60 1.99
CA LEU A 253 2.87 -12.67 0.69
C LEU A 253 2.70 -11.40 -0.14
N ARG A 254 1.69 -10.57 0.15
CA ARG A 254 1.39 -9.31 -0.56
C ARG A 254 1.56 -9.41 -2.09
N PRO A 255 0.82 -10.31 -2.77
CA PRO A 255 1.08 -10.70 -4.15
C PRO A 255 0.97 -9.57 -5.20
N TYR A 256 0.41 -8.42 -4.81
CA TYR A 256 0.29 -7.24 -5.67
C TYR A 256 1.46 -6.26 -5.53
N ILE A 257 2.37 -6.51 -4.58
CA ILE A 257 3.56 -5.70 -4.37
C ILE A 257 4.73 -6.33 -5.13
N ASP A 258 5.32 -5.57 -6.06
CA ASP A 258 6.58 -5.93 -6.71
C ASP A 258 7.75 -5.36 -5.90
N ASP A 259 8.51 -6.25 -5.26
CA ASP A 259 9.67 -5.88 -4.44
C ASP A 259 10.74 -5.13 -5.23
N ASN A 260 10.89 -5.38 -6.54
CA ASN A 260 11.88 -4.67 -7.35
C ASN A 260 11.48 -3.20 -7.54
N VAL A 261 10.19 -2.93 -7.73
CA VAL A 261 9.66 -1.57 -7.84
C VAL A 261 9.80 -0.85 -6.50
N MET A 262 9.49 -1.52 -5.39
CA MET A 262 9.68 -0.96 -4.05
C MET A 262 11.16 -0.66 -3.77
N GLN A 263 12.07 -1.59 -4.10
CA GLN A 263 13.50 -1.39 -3.94
C GLN A 263 14.01 -0.20 -4.77
N LEU A 264 13.57 -0.09 -6.02
CA LEU A 264 13.88 1.05 -6.88
C LEU A 264 13.37 2.36 -6.25
N ALA A 265 12.13 2.38 -5.76
CA ALA A 265 11.56 3.56 -5.12
C ALA A 265 12.37 4.00 -3.89
N TRP A 266 12.83 3.06 -3.08
CA TRP A 266 13.69 3.35 -1.92
C TRP A 266 15.09 3.81 -2.29
N GLN A 267 15.65 3.36 -3.42
CA GLN A 267 16.95 3.84 -3.92
C GLN A 267 16.91 5.29 -4.42
N LEU A 268 15.72 5.78 -4.77
CA LEU A 268 15.49 7.16 -5.19
C LEU A 268 15.28 8.12 -4.01
N VAL A 269 15.24 7.61 -2.77
CA VAL A 269 15.23 8.43 -1.55
C VAL A 269 16.68 8.85 -1.24
N PRO A 270 16.97 10.16 -1.08
CA PRO A 270 18.32 10.67 -0.78
C PRO A 270 18.91 10.20 0.56
#